data_AF-A0A820MZ65-F1
#
_entry.id   AF-A0A820MZ65-F1
#
_cell.length_a   1.000
_cell.length_b   1.000
_cell.length_c   1.000
_cell.angle_alpha   90.00
_cell.angle_beta   90.00
_cell.angle_gamma   90.00
#
_symmetry.space_group_name_H-M   'P 1'
#
loop_
_entity.id
_entity.type
_entity.pdbx_description
1 polymer ?
#
loop_
_entity_poly.entity_id
_entity_poly.type
_entity_poly.pdbx_seq_one_letter_code
_entity_poly.pdbx_strand_id
1 'polypeptide(L)'
;MANTISSFPLHWADILVLIAYFIIVIGFGIWSSCKNRGSVGGYFLAGRTMTFLPVGASLFASNIGSGHFIGLAGSGASNGIGVAGFELNASYVLVILGWVFLPVYIKADVFTMPEFLKKRFGGDRIRLYQTVLALILSIFTKISVDLYSGAIFLNQALGWNMYVSIIALVALAAVFTIGCMLKD
;
A
#
# COMPACT_ATOMS: atom_id res chain seq x y z
N MET A 1 35.85 -18.16 7.83
CA MET A 1 34.97 -18.44 8.98
C MET A 1 33.55 -18.57 8.44
N ALA A 2 33.22 -19.76 7.96
CA ALA A 2 31.88 -20.16 7.56
C ALA A 2 31.24 -20.91 8.72
N ASN A 3 29.90 -20.81 8.84
CA ASN A 3 29.01 -21.53 9.77
C ASN A 3 28.60 -20.78 11.04
N THR A 4 27.58 -19.91 10.94
CA THR A 4 26.49 -19.82 11.94
C THR A 4 25.28 -19.04 11.38
N ILE A 5 24.71 -19.47 10.24
CA ILE A 5 23.29 -19.15 9.98
C ILE A 5 22.53 -20.36 10.50
N SER A 6 22.05 -20.24 11.72
CA SER A 6 21.06 -21.13 12.30
C SER A 6 19.88 -21.23 11.33
N SER A 7 19.81 -22.33 10.59
CA SER A 7 18.61 -22.76 9.91
C SER A 7 17.56 -22.96 11.00
N PHE A 8 16.68 -21.98 11.22
CA PHE A 8 15.40 -22.23 11.88
C PHE A 8 14.65 -23.13 10.90
N PRO A 9 14.54 -24.45 11.13
CA PRO A 9 13.75 -25.27 10.23
C PRO A 9 12.32 -24.80 10.44
N LEU A 10 11.69 -24.21 9.40
CA LEU A 10 10.28 -23.85 9.50
C LEU A 10 9.55 -25.09 9.98
N HIS A 11 8.90 -24.97 11.13
CA HIS A 11 8.11 -26.07 11.64
C HIS A 11 7.00 -26.30 10.61
N TRP A 12 6.56 -27.55 10.44
CA TRP A 12 5.45 -27.85 9.53
C TRP A 12 4.20 -26.99 9.83
N ALA A 13 4.05 -26.55 11.09
CA ALA A 13 3.04 -25.60 11.53
C ALA A 13 3.20 -24.20 10.91
N ASP A 14 4.43 -23.69 10.77
CA ASP A 14 4.71 -22.37 10.16
C ASP A 14 4.37 -22.39 8.67
N ILE A 15 4.72 -23.48 7.98
CA ILE A 15 4.38 -23.69 6.57
C ILE A 15 2.86 -23.78 6.38
N LEU A 16 2.16 -24.49 7.27
CA LEU A 16 0.71 -24.62 7.24
C LEU A 16 0.02 -23.26 7.44
N VAL A 17 0.48 -22.47 8.42
CA VAL A 17 -0.04 -21.11 8.65
C VAL A 17 0.23 -20.20 7.45
N LEU A 18 1.41 -20.28 6.84
CA LEU A 18 1.76 -19.52 5.64
C LEU A 18 0.83 -19.86 4.46
N ILE A 19 0.63 -21.15 4.18
CA ILE A 19 -0.26 -21.60 3.10
C ILE A 19 -1.71 -21.18 3.38
N ALA A 20 -2.19 -21.38 4.62
CA ALA A 20 -3.53 -20.95 5.01
C ALA A 20 -3.72 -19.44 4.86
N TYR A 21 -2.72 -18.63 5.23
CA TYR A 21 -2.72 -17.19 5.04
C TYR A 21 -2.86 -16.81 3.55
N PHE A 22 -2.04 -17.40 2.67
CA PHE A 22 -2.14 -17.14 1.22
C PHE A 22 -3.51 -17.55 0.66
N ILE A 23 -4.06 -18.69 1.08
CA ILE A 23 -5.39 -19.14 0.65
C ILE A 23 -6.48 -18.18 1.11
N ILE A 24 -6.44 -17.72 2.37
CA ILE A 24 -7.41 -16.77 2.91
C ILE A 24 -7.32 -15.43 2.18
N VAL A 25 -6.12 -14.91 1.96
CA VAL A 25 -5.92 -13.62 1.28
C VAL A 25 -6.39 -13.68 -0.17
N ILE A 26 -6.01 -14.72 -0.92
CA ILE A 26 -6.45 -14.91 -2.31
C ILE A 26 -7.96 -15.15 -2.35
N GLY A 27 -8.50 -16.00 -1.46
CA GLY A 27 -9.92 -16.29 -1.36
C GLY A 27 -10.74 -15.04 -1.04
N PHE A 28 -10.30 -14.23 -0.08
CA PHE A 28 -10.94 -12.96 0.27
C PHE A 28 -10.83 -11.94 -0.86
N GLY A 29 -9.69 -11.88 -1.56
CA GLY A 29 -9.51 -11.02 -2.74
C GLY A 29 -10.45 -11.38 -3.89
N ILE A 30 -10.57 -12.66 -4.22
CA ILE A 30 -11.51 -13.16 -5.23
C ILE A 30 -12.96 -12.94 -4.78
N TRP A 31 -13.28 -13.19 -3.51
CA TRP A 31 -14.62 -12.98 -2.96
C TRP A 31 -15.02 -11.50 -2.97
N SER A 32 -14.11 -10.59 -2.58
CA SER A 32 -14.32 -9.15 -2.62
C SER A 32 -14.52 -8.66 -4.06
N SER A 33 -13.69 -9.12 -5.00
CA SER A 33 -13.84 -8.85 -6.44
C SER A 33 -15.17 -9.38 -6.99
N CYS A 34 -15.60 -10.58 -6.59
CA CYS A 34 -16.88 -11.15 -7.04
C CYS A 34 -18.11 -10.45 -6.43
N LYS A 35 -18.00 -9.88 -5.21
CA LYS A 35 -19.13 -9.25 -4.50
C LYS A 35 -19.38 -7.80 -4.94
N ASN A 36 -18.43 -7.13 -5.59
CA ASN A 36 -18.54 -5.73 -6.01
C ASN A 36 -19.25 -5.49 -7.36
N ARG A 37 -19.94 -6.49 -7.92
CA ARG A 37 -20.73 -6.35 -9.16
C ARG A 37 -22.08 -5.63 -8.99
N GLY A 38 -22.39 -5.15 -7.79
CA GLY A 38 -23.66 -4.47 -7.47
C GLY A 38 -23.56 -2.94 -7.57
N SER A 39 -23.78 -2.39 -8.76
CA SER A 39 -24.08 -0.98 -9.04
C SER A 39 -23.01 0.05 -8.66
N VAL A 40 -22.49 0.73 -9.68
CA VAL A 40 -21.67 1.97 -9.61
C VAL A 40 -22.30 3.03 -8.68
N GLY A 41 -23.63 2.98 -8.50
CA GLY A 41 -24.36 3.81 -7.55
C GLY A 41 -24.03 3.51 -6.09
N GLY A 42 -23.87 2.25 -5.66
CA GLY A 42 -23.63 1.88 -4.25
C GLY A 42 -22.19 2.15 -3.77
N TYR A 43 -21.22 2.12 -4.69
CA TYR A 43 -19.82 2.47 -4.44
C TYR A 43 -19.65 3.98 -4.19
N PHE A 44 -20.47 4.81 -4.83
CA PHE A 44 -20.55 6.26 -4.61
C PHE A 44 -21.58 6.69 -3.54
N LEU A 45 -22.68 5.94 -3.32
CA LEU A 45 -23.73 6.23 -2.32
C LEU A 45 -23.53 5.59 -0.95
N ALA A 46 -22.42 4.89 -0.70
CA ALA A 46 -22.01 4.60 0.67
C ALA A 46 -21.57 5.88 1.45
N GLY A 47 -21.69 7.09 0.88
CA GLY A 47 -20.90 8.25 1.30
C GLY A 47 -21.58 9.37 2.08
N ARG A 48 -22.92 9.43 2.24
CA ARG A 48 -23.53 10.44 3.16
C ARG A 48 -23.59 9.98 4.62
N THR A 49 -23.21 8.73 4.90
CA THR A 49 -23.26 8.11 6.24
C THR A 49 -21.99 7.34 6.59
N MET A 50 -20.87 7.55 5.87
CA MET A 50 -19.59 7.02 6.34
C MET A 50 -19.18 7.74 7.61
N THR A 51 -19.20 7.03 8.73
CA THR A 51 -18.68 7.51 10.00
C THR A 51 -17.19 7.83 9.87
N PHE A 52 -16.68 8.73 10.70
CA PHE A 52 -15.26 9.12 10.72
C PHE A 52 -14.29 7.92 10.84
N LEU A 53 -14.72 6.86 11.52
CA LEU A 53 -13.87 5.69 11.82
C LEU A 53 -13.49 4.86 10.58
N PRO A 54 -14.42 4.38 9.72
CA PRO A 54 -14.07 3.72 8.45
C PRO A 54 -13.20 4.56 7.51
N VAL A 55 -13.45 5.87 7.44
CA VAL A 55 -12.68 6.79 6.59
C VAL A 55 -11.24 6.89 7.09
N GLY A 56 -11.04 7.08 8.39
CA GLY A 56 -9.71 7.10 9.01
C GLY A 56 -8.96 5.78 8.83
N ALA A 57 -9.65 4.64 9.02
CA ALA A 57 -9.06 3.31 8.83
C ALA A 57 -8.60 3.07 7.39
N SER A 58 -9.39 3.49 6.39
CA SER A 58 -9.02 3.35 4.97
C SER A 58 -7.84 4.24 4.58
N LEU A 59 -7.83 5.50 5.04
CA LEU A 59 -6.70 6.41 4.83
C LEU A 59 -5.41 5.87 5.46
N PHE A 60 -5.51 5.34 6.68
CA PHE A 60 -4.38 4.73 7.37
C PHE A 60 -3.89 3.46 6.67
N ALA A 61 -4.80 2.56 6.29
CA ALA A 61 -4.48 1.35 5.53
C ALA A 61 -3.84 1.66 4.17
N SER A 62 -4.24 2.75 3.51
CA SER A 62 -3.67 3.19 2.24
C SER A 62 -2.26 3.78 2.38
N ASN A 63 -1.91 4.29 3.57
CA ASN A 63 -0.59 4.84 3.84
C ASN A 63 0.42 3.75 4.24
N ILE A 64 -0.05 2.70 4.92
CA ILE A 64 0.81 1.65 5.45
C ILE A 64 0.99 0.53 4.43
N GLY A 65 2.18 0.46 3.85
CA GLY A 65 2.61 -0.61 2.95
C GLY A 65 3.64 -1.56 3.59
N SER A 66 4.00 -2.60 2.83
CA SER A 66 5.04 -3.54 3.21
C SER A 66 6.39 -2.86 3.45
N GLY A 67 6.69 -1.81 2.68
CA GLY A 67 7.89 -0.99 2.87
C GLY A 67 7.92 -0.22 4.20
N HIS A 68 6.76 0.20 4.72
CA HIS A 68 6.71 0.89 6.02
C HIS A 68 7.14 -0.04 7.15
N PHE A 69 6.66 -1.30 7.17
CA PHE A 69 7.03 -2.24 8.22
C PHE A 69 8.52 -2.59 8.21
N ILE A 70 9.05 -3.00 7.06
CA ILE A 70 10.47 -3.43 6.97
C ILE A 70 11.41 -2.23 7.06
N GLY A 71 11.04 -1.10 6.45
CA GLY A 71 11.83 0.13 6.48
C GLY A 71 11.91 0.76 7.87
N LEU A 72 10.78 0.87 8.58
CA LEU A 72 10.76 1.40 9.95
C LEU A 72 11.41 0.43 10.94
N ALA A 73 11.21 -0.88 10.79
CA ALA A 73 11.89 -1.88 11.62
C ALA A 73 13.42 -1.83 11.43
N GLY A 74 13.90 -1.72 10.19
CA GLY A 74 15.34 -1.58 9.90
C GLY A 74 15.92 -0.24 10.39
N SER A 75 15.17 0.85 10.20
CA SER A 75 15.60 2.18 10.69
C SER A 75 15.55 2.26 12.22
N GLY A 76 14.60 1.59 12.87
CA GLY A 76 14.52 1.48 14.32
C GLY A 76 15.62 0.61 14.92
N ALA A 77 16.03 -0.46 14.22
CA ALA A 77 17.16 -1.28 14.64
C ALA A 77 18.50 -0.53 14.56
N SER A 78 18.66 0.39 13.62
CA SER A 78 19.89 1.17 13.43
C SER A 78 19.94 2.48 14.22
N ASN A 79 18.83 3.23 14.24
CA ASN A 79 18.75 4.58 14.83
C ASN A 79 17.88 4.65 16.10
N GLY A 80 17.37 3.52 16.59
CA GLY A 80 16.55 3.44 17.80
C GLY A 80 15.15 4.04 17.67
N ILE A 81 14.58 4.46 18.81
CA ILE A 81 13.19 4.95 18.92
C ILE A 81 12.99 6.31 18.21
N GLY A 82 14.05 6.98 17.75
CA GLY A 82 13.96 8.27 17.07
C GLY A 82 13.04 8.26 15.83
N VAL A 83 12.94 7.12 15.15
CA VAL A 83 12.05 6.90 14.01
C VAL A 83 10.57 6.99 14.41
N ALA A 84 10.21 6.60 15.64
CA ALA A 84 8.84 6.74 16.13
C ALA A 84 8.43 8.21 16.29
N GLY A 85 9.39 9.10 16.55
CA GLY A 85 9.16 10.54 16.59
C GLY A 85 8.67 11.09 15.24
N PHE A 86 9.13 10.51 14.12
CA PHE A 86 8.66 10.91 12.79
C PHE A 86 7.17 10.58 12.59
N GLU A 87 6.74 9.38 12.96
CA GLU A 87 5.35 8.93 12.84
C GLU A 87 4.39 9.71 13.76
N LEU A 88 4.84 10.04 14.98
CA LEU A 88 4.08 10.88 15.90
C LEU A 88 3.89 12.30 15.34
N ASN A 89 4.94 12.90 14.80
CA ASN A 89 4.85 14.21 14.15
C ASN A 89 3.95 14.18 12.90
N ALA A 90 4.05 13.12 12.09
CA ALA A 90 3.20 12.95 10.91
C ALA A 90 1.72 12.90 11.27
N SER A 91 1.37 12.24 12.39
CA SER A 91 -0.01 12.16 12.88
C SER A 91 -0.60 13.54 13.19
N TYR A 92 0.16 14.42 13.84
CA TYR A 92 -0.28 15.80 14.12
C TYR A 92 -0.47 16.62 12.84
N VAL A 93 0.48 16.51 11.90
CA VAL A 93 0.39 17.22 10.60
C VAL A 93 -0.82 16.72 9.80
N LEU A 94 -1.13 15.43 9.83
CA LEU A 94 -2.30 14.86 9.16
C LEU A 94 -3.62 15.40 9.72
N VAL A 95 -3.74 15.59 11.04
CA VAL A 95 -4.94 16.20 11.64
C VAL A 95 -5.10 17.66 11.19
N ILE A 96 -4.02 18.43 11.18
CA ILE A 96 -4.02 19.83 10.72
C ILE A 96 -4.37 19.88 9.22
N LEU A 97 -3.75 19.01 8.41
CA LEU A 97 -4.03 18.90 6.99
C LEU A 97 -5.51 18.57 6.75
N GLY A 98 -6.06 17.61 7.49
CA GLY A 98 -7.47 17.24 7.44
C GLY A 98 -8.36 18.44 7.75
N TRP A 99 -8.11 19.18 8.83
CA TRP A 99 -9.00 20.28 9.20
C TRP A 99 -8.93 21.49 8.26
N VAL A 100 -7.74 21.79 7.72
CA VAL A 100 -7.52 22.96 6.85
C VAL A 100 -7.84 22.66 5.39
N PHE A 101 -7.39 21.52 4.86
CA PHE A 101 -7.50 21.22 3.42
C PHE A 101 -8.79 20.50 3.05
N LEU A 102 -9.38 19.69 3.94
CA LEU A 102 -10.67 19.03 3.66
C LEU A 102 -11.79 20.01 3.28
N PRO A 103 -12.05 21.12 4.01
CA PRO A 103 -13.10 22.07 3.61
C PRO A 103 -12.77 22.78 2.29
N VAL A 104 -11.49 22.94 1.96
CA VAL A 104 -11.04 23.54 0.69
C VAL A 104 -11.31 22.59 -0.46
N TYR A 105 -11.00 21.29 -0.32
CA TYR A 105 -11.25 20.30 -1.38
C TYR A 105 -12.73 20.08 -1.64
N ILE A 106 -13.56 20.04 -0.60
CA ILE A 106 -15.02 19.90 -0.74
C ILE A 106 -15.60 21.13 -1.47
N LYS A 107 -15.16 22.35 -1.14
CA LYS A 107 -15.62 23.57 -1.84
C LYS A 107 -15.10 23.70 -3.27
N ALA A 108 -13.92 23.15 -3.55
CA ALA A 108 -13.32 23.18 -4.87
C ALA A 108 -13.98 22.18 -5.83
N ASP A 109 -14.78 21.22 -5.35
CA ASP A 109 -15.40 20.14 -6.13
C ASP A 109 -14.37 19.41 -7.01
N VAL A 110 -13.34 18.88 -6.35
CA VAL A 110 -12.23 18.19 -7.00
C VAL A 110 -11.98 16.86 -6.33
N PHE A 111 -11.80 15.81 -7.14
CA PHE A 111 -11.58 14.44 -6.65
C PHE A 111 -10.11 14.02 -6.66
N THR A 112 -9.26 14.68 -7.45
CA THR A 112 -7.84 14.31 -7.58
C THR A 112 -6.90 15.48 -7.31
N MET A 113 -5.76 15.20 -6.67
CA MET A 113 -4.75 16.23 -6.37
C MET A 113 -4.27 17.00 -7.62
N PRO A 114 -3.99 16.35 -8.78
CA PRO A 114 -3.58 17.07 -9.99
C PRO A 114 -4.68 17.96 -10.57
N GLU A 115 -5.95 17.58 -10.41
CA GLU A 115 -7.10 18.37 -10.83
C GLU A 115 -7.30 19.61 -9.94
N PHE A 116 -6.93 19.52 -8.66
CA PHE A 116 -6.99 20.65 -7.73
C PHE A 116 -5.96 21.71 -8.15
N LEU A 117 -4.76 21.24 -8.49
CA LEU A 117 -3.70 22.11 -9.02
C LEU A 117 -4.11 22.71 -10.38
N LYS A 118 -4.81 21.97 -11.24
CA LYS A 118 -5.36 22.51 -12.50
C LYS A 118 -6.33 23.67 -12.23
N LYS A 119 -7.31 23.48 -11.33
CA LYS A 119 -8.35 24.49 -11.04
C LYS A 119 -7.78 25.74 -10.36
N ARG A 120 -6.70 25.57 -9.56
CA ARG A 120 -6.02 26.67 -8.86
C ARG A 120 -5.00 27.43 -9.73
N PHE A 121 -4.24 26.75 -10.58
CA PHE A 121 -3.14 27.35 -11.34
C PHE A 121 -3.41 27.51 -12.85
N GLY A 122 -4.58 27.07 -13.35
CA GLY A 122 -5.09 27.42 -14.68
C GLY A 122 -4.36 26.79 -15.88
N GLY A 123 -3.51 25.78 -15.68
CA GLY A 123 -2.69 25.20 -16.76
C GLY A 123 -2.87 23.68 -16.93
N ASP A 124 -3.42 23.24 -18.06
CA ASP A 124 -3.49 21.81 -18.42
C ASP A 124 -2.10 21.16 -18.52
N ARG A 125 -1.09 21.94 -18.89
CA ARG A 125 0.31 21.48 -18.94
C ARG A 125 0.82 21.11 -17.54
N ILE A 126 0.52 21.91 -16.52
CA ILE A 126 0.98 21.68 -15.14
C ILE A 126 0.36 20.40 -14.57
N ARG A 127 -0.91 20.12 -14.89
CA ARG A 127 -1.56 18.86 -14.54
C ARG A 127 -0.86 17.67 -15.18
N LEU A 128 -0.59 17.74 -16.49
CA LEU A 128 0.11 16.67 -17.20
C LEU A 128 1.49 16.40 -16.56
N TYR A 129 2.27 17.44 -16.29
CA TYR A 129 3.57 17.30 -15.63
C TYR A 129 3.45 16.67 -14.22
N GLN A 130 2.51 17.14 -13.40
CA GLN A 130 2.31 16.60 -12.04
C GLN A 130 1.82 15.15 -12.06
N THR A 131 0.88 14.80 -12.93
CA THR A 131 0.39 13.43 -13.07
C THR A 131 1.49 12.50 -13.58
N VAL A 132 2.24 12.91 -14.61
CA VAL A 132 3.35 12.11 -15.16
C VAL A 132 4.45 11.95 -14.11
N LEU A 133 4.83 13.03 -13.42
CA LEU A 133 5.83 12.97 -12.36
C LEU A 133 5.37 12.07 -11.20
N ALA A 134 4.12 12.19 -10.76
CA ALA A 134 3.56 11.34 -9.71
C ALA A 134 3.49 9.87 -10.13
N LEU A 135 3.18 9.57 -11.39
CA LEU A 135 3.19 8.22 -11.93
C LEU A 135 4.61 7.64 -11.93
N ILE A 136 5.58 8.37 -12.48
CA ILE A 136 6.98 7.98 -12.51
C ILE A 136 7.48 7.72 -11.08
N LEU A 137 7.28 8.66 -10.16
CA LEU A 137 7.68 8.50 -8.75
C LEU A 137 6.99 7.32 -8.07
N SER A 138 5.72 7.08 -8.36
CA SER A 138 4.99 5.95 -7.77
C SER A 138 5.54 4.62 -8.27
N ILE A 139 5.86 4.51 -9.56
CA ILE A 139 6.45 3.30 -10.15
C ILE A 139 7.87 3.08 -9.60
N PHE A 140 8.72 4.10 -9.64
CA PHE A 140 10.12 3.94 -9.25
C PHE A 140 10.32 3.82 -7.74
N THR A 141 9.52 4.53 -6.94
CA THR A 141 9.73 4.56 -5.48
C THR A 141 8.80 3.60 -4.78
N LYS A 142 7.47 3.70 -4.97
CA LYS A 142 6.54 2.88 -4.18
C LYS A 142 6.58 1.42 -4.57
N ILE A 143 6.40 1.11 -5.85
CA ILE A 143 6.39 -0.28 -6.33
C ILE A 143 7.73 -0.96 -6.04
N SER A 144 8.85 -0.27 -6.30
CA SER A 144 10.19 -0.83 -6.02
C SER A 144 10.43 -1.10 -4.54
N VAL A 145 10.04 -0.18 -3.64
CA VAL A 145 10.23 -0.37 -2.20
C VAL A 145 9.36 -1.53 -1.69
N ASP A 146 8.11 -1.64 -2.15
CA ASP A 146 7.25 -2.75 -1.76
C ASP A 146 7.76 -4.09 -2.29
N LEU A 147 8.25 -4.13 -3.53
CA LEU A 147 8.79 -5.35 -4.12
C LEU A 147 10.11 -5.78 -3.44
N TYR A 148 10.98 -4.83 -3.14
CA TYR A 148 12.24 -5.07 -2.43
C TYR A 148 12.00 -5.53 -0.99
N SER A 149 11.10 -4.86 -0.29
CA SER A 149 10.65 -5.22 1.06
C SER A 149 10.10 -6.65 1.08
N GLY A 150 9.16 -6.96 0.17
CA GLY A 150 8.62 -8.31 0.02
C GLY A 150 9.68 -9.36 -0.30
N ALA A 151 10.66 -9.04 -1.15
CA ALA A 151 11.72 -9.96 -1.51
C ALA A 151 12.66 -10.28 -0.33
N ILE A 152 13.01 -9.29 0.48
CA ILE A 152 13.78 -9.50 1.73
C ILE A 152 12.99 -10.39 2.68
N PHE A 153 11.69 -10.13 2.83
CA PHE A 153 10.83 -10.94 3.69
C PHE A 153 10.82 -12.41 3.25
N LEU A 154 10.63 -12.67 1.94
CA LEU A 154 10.69 -14.03 1.40
C LEU A 154 12.08 -14.67 1.51
N ASN A 155 13.16 -13.90 1.30
CA ASN A 155 14.53 -14.39 1.46
C ASN A 155 14.79 -14.82 2.90
N GLN A 156 14.35 -14.03 3.89
CA GLN A 156 14.52 -14.36 5.31
C GLN A 156 13.60 -15.49 5.76
N ALA A 157 12.37 -15.58 5.21
CA ALA A 157 11.38 -16.59 5.59
C ALA A 157 11.63 -17.95 4.94
N LEU A 158 12.06 -18.00 3.67
CA LEU A 158 12.19 -19.26 2.90
C LEU A 158 13.65 -19.60 2.55
N GLY A 159 14.61 -18.71 2.81
CA GLY A 159 16.02 -18.87 2.39
C GLY A 159 16.22 -18.80 0.87
N TRP A 160 15.20 -18.39 0.11
CA TRP A 160 15.24 -18.35 -1.35
C TRP A 160 16.10 -17.20 -1.86
N ASN A 161 16.76 -17.41 -3.01
CA ASN A 161 17.53 -16.34 -3.64
C ASN A 161 16.62 -15.14 -3.96
N MET A 162 17.08 -13.94 -3.64
CA MET A 162 16.32 -12.69 -3.78
C MET A 162 15.70 -12.52 -5.17
N TYR A 163 16.40 -12.92 -6.24
CA TYR A 163 15.87 -12.87 -7.61
C TYR A 163 14.65 -13.78 -7.82
N VAL A 164 14.65 -14.97 -7.23
CA VAL A 164 13.52 -15.92 -7.32
C VAL A 164 12.31 -15.37 -6.55
N SER A 165 12.55 -14.77 -5.38
CA SER A 165 11.50 -14.15 -4.57
C SER A 165 10.84 -12.95 -5.28
N ILE A 166 11.63 -12.12 -5.96
CA ILE A 166 11.11 -10.99 -6.76
C ILE A 166 10.23 -11.50 -7.89
N ILE A 167 10.71 -12.48 -8.67
CA ILE A 167 9.95 -13.04 -9.80
C ILE A 167 8.65 -13.67 -9.32
N ALA A 168 8.68 -14.42 -8.21
CA ALA A 168 7.48 -15.03 -7.63
C ALA A 168 6.46 -13.98 -7.16
N LEU A 169 6.91 -12.89 -6.51
CA LEU A 169 6.04 -11.79 -6.07
C LEU A 169 5.42 -11.05 -7.25
N VAL A 170 6.21 -10.74 -8.29
CA VAL A 170 5.70 -10.10 -9.52
C VAL A 170 4.70 -11.02 -10.22
N ALA A 171 4.98 -12.32 -10.31
CA ALA A 171 4.06 -13.28 -10.92
C ALA A 171 2.74 -13.36 -10.15
N LEU A 172 2.79 -13.43 -8.82
CA LEU A 172 1.59 -13.46 -7.98
C LEU A 172 0.80 -12.15 -8.07
N ALA A 173 1.48 -11.00 -8.04
CA ALA A 173 0.86 -9.70 -8.24
C ALA A 173 0.20 -9.59 -9.63
N ALA A 174 0.88 -10.02 -10.69
CA ALA A 174 0.35 -10.02 -12.05
C ALA A 174 -0.88 -10.92 -12.19
N VAL A 175 -0.85 -12.13 -11.63
CA VAL A 175 -2.02 -13.04 -11.62
C VAL A 175 -3.19 -12.40 -10.87
N PHE A 176 -2.94 -11.77 -9.73
CA PHE A 176 -3.97 -11.08 -8.96
C PHE A 176 -4.56 -9.87 -9.72
N THR A 177 -3.71 -9.03 -10.31
CA THR A 177 -4.13 -7.88 -11.10
C THR A 177 -4.91 -8.29 -12.34
N ILE A 178 -4.44 -9.29 -13.08
CA ILE A 178 -5.12 -9.82 -14.27
C ILE A 178 -6.44 -10.49 -13.88
N GLY A 179 -6.47 -11.27 -12.80
CA GLY A 179 -7.69 -11.90 -12.30
C GLY A 179 -8.74 -10.89 -11.84
N CYS A 180 -8.30 -9.73 -11.36
CA CYS A 180 -9.17 -8.60 -11.04
C CYS A 180 -9.69 -7.91 -12.31
N MET A 181 -8.81 -7.57 -13.26
CA MET A 181 -9.15 -6.84 -14.50
C MET A 181 -9.95 -7.67 -15.52
N LEU A 182 -9.69 -8.97 -15.69
CA LEU A 182 -10.40 -9.82 -16.65
C LEU A 182 -11.86 -10.08 -16.26
N LYS A 183 -12.29 -9.63 -15.09
CA LYS A 183 -13.64 -9.84 -14.57
C LYS A 183 -14.55 -8.61 -14.70
N ASP A 184 -14.02 -7.53 -15.27
CA ASP A 184 -14.71 -6.31 -15.74
C ASP A 184 -15.05 -6.42 -17.25
#